data_AF-E6WD85-F1
#
_entry.id   AF-E6WD85-F1
#
_cell.length_a   1.000
_cell.length_b   1.000
_cell.length_c   1.000
_cell.angle_alpha   90.00
_cell.angle_beta   90.00
_cell.angle_gamma   90.00
#
_symmetry.space_group_name_H-M   'P 1'
#
loop_
_entity.id
_entity.type
_entity.pdbx_description
1 polymer ?
#
loop_
_entity_poly.entity_id
_entity_poly.type
_entity_poly.pdbx_seq_one_letter_code
_entity_poly.pdbx_strand_id
1 'polypeptide(L)' 'MDEQTYTYAVIDDATKSVVNRVSWDGVSEWSPGTGFTAVRVDDPAEAGIGDIYRDGIFIHADAVTSAE' A
#
# COMPACT_ATOMS: atom_id res chain seq x y z
N MET A 1 -23.82 5.11 11.30
CA MET A 1 -23.05 5.33 10.05
C MET A 1 -21.70 4.73 10.34
N ASP A 2 -21.50 3.50 9.90
CA ASP A 2 -20.23 2.80 10.07
C ASP A 2 -19.23 3.48 9.14
N GLU A 3 -18.41 4.37 9.72
CA GLU A 3 -17.28 5.02 9.04
C GLU A 3 -16.25 3.93 8.71
N GLN A 4 -16.50 3.18 7.64
CA GLN A 4 -15.60 2.12 7.18
C GLN A 4 -14.38 2.76 6.53
N THR A 5 -13.37 3.02 7.37
CA THR A 5 -12.05 3.42 6.89
C THR A 5 -11.31 2.19 6.34
N TYR A 6 -10.78 2.32 5.14
CA TYR A 6 -9.95 1.29 4.50
C TYR A 6 -8.48 1.68 4.62
N THR A 7 -7.61 0.68 4.63
CA THR A 7 -6.18 0.95 4.57
C THR A 7 -5.75 1.09 3.12
N TYR A 8 -5.02 2.17 2.82
CA TYR A 8 -4.41 2.41 1.52
C TYR A 8 -2.90 2.50 1.68
N ALA A 9 -2.18 1.79 0.82
CA ALA A 9 -0.75 1.89 0.69
C ALA A 9 -0.40 2.95 -0.35
N VAL A 10 0.47 3.87 0.04
CA VAL A 10 1.04 4.88 -0.85
C VAL A 10 2.34 4.31 -1.39
N ILE A 11 2.37 4.11 -2.70
CA ILE A 11 3.47 3.52 -3.45
C ILE A 11 4.15 4.62 -4.25
N ASP A 12 5.46 4.72 -4.13
CA ASP A 12 6.28 5.58 -4.98
C ASP A 12 6.42 4.97 -6.38
N ASP A 13 6.05 5.70 -7.42
CA ASP A 13 6.02 5.17 -8.79
C ASP A 13 7.44 4.91 -9.34
N ALA A 14 8.45 5.64 -8.86
CA ALA A 14 9.83 5.51 -9.33
C ALA A 14 10.50 4.23 -8.82
N THR A 15 10.26 3.89 -7.55
CA THR A 15 10.85 2.73 -6.87
C THR A 15 9.90 1.53 -6.77
N LYS A 16 8.60 1.76 -7.02
CA LYS A 16 7.50 0.82 -6.76
C LYS A 16 7.42 0.38 -5.30
N SER A 17 7.99 1.15 -4.38
CA SER A 17 8.03 0.82 -2.95
C SER A 17 6.89 1.49 -2.21
N VAL A 18 6.31 0.80 -1.23
CA VAL A 18 5.36 1.37 -0.28
C VAL A 18 6.11 2.31 0.65
N VAL A 19 5.82 3.60 0.53
CA VAL A 19 6.47 4.66 1.32
C VAL A 19 5.61 5.11 2.50
N ASN A 20 4.29 4.87 2.45
CA ASN A 20 3.37 5.26 3.51
C ASN A 20 2.10 4.40 3.51
N ARG A 21 1.39 4.37 4.65
CA ARG A 21 0.07 3.74 4.79
C ARG A 21 -0.90 4.74 5.41
N VAL A 22 -2.09 4.87 4.84
CA VAL A 22 -3.12 5.79 5.33
C VAL A 22 -4.44 5.07 5.49
N SER A 23 -5.20 5.46 6.51
CA SER A 23 -6.59 5.05 6.66
C SER A 23 -7.46 6.08 5.95
N TRP A 24 -8.16 5.67 4.89
CA TRP A 24 -8.99 6.54 4.08
C TRP A 24 -10.35 5.89 3.80
N ASP A 25 -11.39 6.71 3.82
CA ASP A 25 -12.78 6.27 3.61
C ASP A 25 -13.08 5.94 2.15
N GLY A 26 -12.21 6.32 1.21
CA GLY A 26 -12.44 6.15 -0.24
C GLY A 26 -13.33 7.22 -0.86
N VAL A 27 -13.96 8.07 -0.04
CA VAL A 27 -14.92 9.09 -0.48
C VAL A 27 -14.37 10.51 -0.35
N SER A 28 -13.65 10.83 0.74
CA SER A 28 -13.09 12.17 0.96
C SER A 28 -12.05 12.54 -0.10
N GLU A 29 -12.05 13.77 -0.61
CA GLU A 29 -11.03 14.23 -1.55
C GLU A 29 -9.62 14.12 -0.94
N TRP A 30 -8.89 13.10 -1.34
CA TRP A 30 -7.52 12.85 -0.93
C TRP A 30 -6.76 12.28 -2.12
N SER A 31 -5.48 12.65 -2.23
CA SER A 31 -4.60 12.14 -3.26
C SER A 31 -3.19 11.99 -2.70
N PRO A 32 -2.48 10.92 -3.06
CA PRO A 32 -1.11 10.68 -2.58
C PRO A 32 -0.09 11.67 -3.16
N GLY A 33 -0.47 12.44 -4.18
CA GLY A 33 0.38 13.40 -4.88
C GLY A 33 0.97 12.84 -6.17
N THR A 34 1.57 13.71 -6.98
CA THR A 34 2.19 13.32 -8.26
C THR A 34 3.38 12.40 -8.02
N GLY A 35 3.45 11.30 -8.78
CA GLY A 35 4.51 10.30 -8.64
C GLY A 35 4.25 9.26 -7.56
N PHE A 36 3.09 9.32 -6.90
CA PHE A 36 2.65 8.32 -5.93
C PHE A 36 1.31 7.71 -6.35
N THR A 37 1.14 6.43 -6.06
CA THR A 37 -0.11 5.70 -6.30
C THR A 37 -0.65 5.20 -4.98
N ALA A 38 -1.94 5.44 -4.71
CA ALA A 38 -2.61 4.89 -3.55
C ALA A 38 -3.37 3.63 -3.96
N VAL A 39 -3.06 2.50 -3.36
CA VAL A 39 -3.72 1.21 -3.61
C VAL A 39 -4.41 0.77 -2.34
N ARG A 40 -5.68 0.37 -2.44
CA ARG A 40 -6.42 -0.20 -1.33
C ARG A 40 -5.80 -1.54 -0.94
N VAL A 41 -5.58 -1.71 0.35
CA VAL A 41 -5.05 -2.91 0.97
C VAL A 41 -6.22 -3.60 1.65
N ASP A 42 -6.57 -4.80 1.20
CA ASP A 42 -7.68 -5.57 1.78
C ASP A 42 -7.22 -6.33 3.03
N ASP A 43 -6.01 -6.88 3.01
CA ASP A 43 -5.40 -7.52 4.18
C ASP A 43 -4.44 -6.56 4.90
N PRO A 44 -4.71 -6.17 6.16
CA PRO A 44 -3.90 -5.19 6.88
C PRO A 44 -2.47 -5.68 7.21
N ALA A 45 -2.16 -6.96 7.06
CA ALA A 45 -0.81 -7.49 7.19
C ALA A 45 0.02 -7.32 5.90
N GLU A 46 -0.62 -7.02 4.77
CA GLU A 46 0.06 -6.71 3.50
C GLU A 46 0.42 -5.21 3.38
N ALA A 47 1.27 -4.91 2.40
CA ALA A 47 1.69 -3.55 2.06
C ALA A 47 2.34 -2.78 3.23
N GLY A 48 3.22 -3.48 3.95
CA GLY A 48 4.13 -2.88 4.91
C GLY A 48 4.99 -1.79 4.26
N ILE A 49 5.36 -0.78 5.05
CA ILE A 49 6.27 0.27 4.59
C ILE A 49 7.61 -0.39 4.24
N GLY A 50 8.08 -0.17 3.01
CA GLY A 50 9.26 -0.83 2.44
C GLY A 50 8.94 -1.95 1.46
N ASP A 51 7.69 -2.41 1.37
CA ASP A 51 7.30 -3.47 0.42
C ASP A 51 7.34 -2.98 -1.02
N ILE A 52 7.53 -3.90 -1.97
CA ILE A 52 7.49 -3.59 -3.40
C ILE A 52 6.11 -3.95 -3.94
N TYR A 53 5.40 -3.00 -4.54
CA TYR A 53 4.16 -3.26 -5.25
C TYR A 53 4.43 -3.50 -6.73
N ARG A 54 4.18 -4.73 -7.20
CA ARG A 54 4.41 -5.12 -8.60
C ARG A 54 3.27 -5.98 -9.10
N ASP A 55 2.71 -5.60 -10.25
CA ASP A 55 1.64 -6.37 -10.94
C ASP A 55 0.40 -6.64 -10.07
N GLY A 56 0.06 -5.73 -9.16
CA GLY A 56 -1.07 -5.93 -8.24
C GLY A 56 -0.72 -6.61 -6.91
N ILE A 57 0.52 -7.04 -6.72
CA ILE A 57 0.96 -7.86 -5.58
C ILE A 57 1.98 -7.08 -4.74
N PHE A 58 1.84 -7.14 -3.41
CA PHE A 58 2.84 -6.63 -2.47
C PHE A 58 3.87 -7.72 -2.17
N ILE A 59 5.14 -7.43 -2.45
CA ILE A 59 6.27 -8.31 -2.22
C ILE A 59 6.99 -7.82 -0.97
N HIS A 60 6.87 -8.59 0.11
CA HIS A 60 7.59 -8.32 1.36
C HIS A 60 9.06 -8.69 1.22
N ALA A 61 9.96 -7.85 1.72
CA ALA A 61 11.39 -8.15 1.69
C ALA A 61 11.71 -9.44 2.49
N ASP A 62 10.94 -9.74 3.52
CA ASP A 62 11.00 -10.96 4.33
C ASP A 62 10.64 -12.23 3.55
N ALA A 63 9.76 -12.11 2.56
CA ALA A 63 9.24 -13.26 1.82
C ALA A 63 10.34 -13.91 0.96
N VAL A 64 11.50 -13.24 0.84
CA VAL A 64 12.68 -13.76 0.15
C VAL A 64 13.49 -14.73 1.03
N THR A 65 13.18 -14.88 2.33
CA THR A 65 13.86 -15.84 3.23
C THR A 65 12.94 -16.98 3.67
N SER A 66 12.50 -17.83 2.74
CA SER A 66 11.98 -19.17 3.04
C SER A 66 12.17 -20.07 1.83
N ALA A 67 13.43 -20.32 1.49
CA ALA A 67 13.82 -21.39 0.59
C ALA A 67 15.20 -21.91 1.01
N GLU A 68 15.29 -22.50 2.20
CA GLU A 68 16.38 -23.42 2.58
C GLU A 68 15.80 -24.62 3.35
#